data_AF-A0A0B5DNL1-F1
#
_entry.id   AF-A0A0B5DNL1-F1
#
_cell.length_a   1.000
_cell.length_b   1.000
_cell.length_c   1.000
_cell.angle_alpha   90.00
_cell.angle_beta   90.00
_cell.angle_gamma   90.00
#
_symmetry.space_group_name_H-M   'P 1'
#
loop_
_entity.id
_entity.type
_entity.pdbx_description
1 polymer ?
#
loop_
_entity_poly.entity_id
_entity_poly.type
_entity_poly.pdbx_seq_one_letter_code
_entity_poly.pdbx_strand_id
1 'polypeptide(L)'
;MKVSICAVGRLRSGPEAALIDDYTTRFDRTGRALGLGPLTVSEIEDRKGGGMAAEAQLLERAIPKGAVLVTMDERGQILSSPDFAEKLAGWRDAGRSDLTFVIGGADGIDPSLRARADFSVSLGKMVWPHMLARVMLSEQLYRAASILAGSPYHRA
;
A
#
# COMPACT_ATOMS: atom_id res chain seq x y z
N MET A 1 1.68 -12.00 -8.52
CA MET A 1 2.11 -10.61 -8.31
C MET A 1 2.38 -10.40 -6.83
N LYS A 2 3.63 -10.13 -6.45
CA LYS A 2 4.01 -9.76 -5.08
C LYS A 2 3.48 -8.37 -4.78
N VAL A 3 3.00 -8.15 -3.56
CA VAL A 3 2.49 -6.85 -3.13
C VAL A 3 3.37 -6.36 -1.98
N SER A 4 3.71 -5.08 -1.97
CA SER A 4 4.54 -4.50 -0.93
C SER A 4 4.00 -3.14 -0.50
N ILE A 5 4.15 -2.83 0.79
CA ILE A 5 3.91 -1.51 1.35
C ILE A 5 5.27 -0.98 1.85
N CYS A 6 5.78 0.05 1.19
CA CYS A 6 6.97 0.79 1.61
C CYS A 6 6.53 2.07 2.31
N ALA A 7 6.75 2.15 3.62
CA ALA A 7 6.22 3.24 4.43
C ALA A 7 7.28 3.91 5.30
N VAL A 8 7.18 5.22 5.42
CA VAL A 8 8.00 5.99 6.36
C VAL A 8 7.49 5.80 7.78
N GLY A 9 8.44 5.70 8.72
CA GLY A 9 8.19 5.60 10.14
C GLY A 9 8.08 4.15 10.60
N ARG A 10 8.77 3.86 11.70
CA ARG A 10 8.76 2.56 12.34
C ARG A 10 7.56 2.43 13.27
N LEU A 11 6.77 1.36 13.11
CA LEU A 11 5.71 1.04 14.06
C LEU A 11 6.32 0.57 15.38
N ARG A 12 5.69 0.98 16.48
CA ARG A 12 5.92 0.37 17.78
C ARG A 12 4.93 -0.78 17.95
N SER A 13 5.20 -1.67 18.91
CA SER A 13 4.19 -2.63 19.34
C SER A 13 2.94 -1.88 19.78
N GLY A 14 1.77 -2.32 19.30
CA GLY A 14 0.51 -1.62 19.54
C GLY A 14 -0.61 -2.10 18.61
N PRO A 15 -1.80 -1.49 18.74
CA PRO A 15 -2.98 -1.86 17.97
C PRO A 15 -2.76 -1.80 16.46
N GLU A 16 -2.04 -0.79 15.96
CA GLU A 16 -1.77 -0.62 14.53
C GLU A 16 -0.92 -1.77 13.98
N ALA A 17 0.13 -2.16 14.70
CA ALA A 17 0.97 -3.29 14.32
C ALA A 17 0.18 -4.61 14.31
N ALA A 18 -0.67 -4.83 15.31
CA ALA A 18 -1.51 -6.01 15.39
C ALA A 18 -2.54 -6.08 14.23
N LEU A 19 -3.15 -4.94 13.87
CA LEU A 19 -4.10 -4.88 12.76
C LEU A 19 -3.40 -5.11 11.42
N ILE A 20 -2.21 -4.53 11.21
CA ILE A 20 -1.44 -4.74 9.97
C ILE A 20 -1.05 -6.22 9.83
N ASP A 21 -0.60 -6.86 10.90
CA ASP A 21 -0.25 -8.28 10.90
C ASP A 21 -1.46 -9.18 10.59
N ASP A 22 -2.60 -8.94 11.24
CA ASP A 22 -3.85 -9.66 10.99
C ASP A 22 -4.29 -9.53 9.53
N TYR A 23 -4.37 -8.31 8.99
CA TYR A 23 -4.80 -8.10 7.61
C TYR A 23 -3.80 -8.61 6.58
N THR A 24 -2.49 -8.54 6.85
CA THR A 24 -1.47 -9.12 5.96
C THR A 24 -1.59 -10.63 5.91
N THR A 25 -1.78 -11.28 7.08
CA THR A 25 -1.98 -12.73 7.18
C THR A 25 -3.25 -13.18 6.43
N ARG A 26 -4.35 -12.43 6.58
CA ARG A 26 -5.60 -12.71 5.87
C ARG A 26 -5.48 -12.48 4.37
N PHE A 27 -4.81 -11.40 3.95
CA PHE A 27 -4.53 -11.13 2.55
C PHE A 27 -3.76 -12.29 1.92
N ASP A 28 -2.68 -12.76 2.54
CA ASP A 28 -1.87 -13.85 1.99
C ASP A 28 -2.64 -15.17 1.89
N ARG A 29 -3.50 -15.45 2.88
CA ARG A 29 -4.36 -16.64 2.87
C ARG A 29 -5.36 -16.61 1.71
N THR A 30 -6.02 -15.47 1.49
CA THR A 30 -7.04 -15.31 0.45
C THR A 30 -6.43 -15.10 -0.94
N GLY A 31 -5.38 -14.28 -1.03
CA GLY A 31 -4.76 -13.84 -2.26
C GLY A 31 -3.91 -14.90 -2.96
N ARG A 32 -3.34 -15.87 -2.22
CA ARG A 32 -2.43 -16.87 -2.79
C ARG A 32 -3.04 -17.63 -3.98
N ALA A 33 -4.29 -18.09 -3.83
CA ALA A 33 -4.99 -18.81 -4.91
C ALA A 33 -5.36 -17.90 -6.10
N LEU A 34 -5.37 -16.58 -5.88
CA LEU A 34 -5.67 -15.56 -6.88
C LEU A 34 -4.41 -15.00 -7.56
N GLY A 35 -3.23 -15.56 -7.28
CA GLY A 35 -1.96 -15.02 -7.78
C GLY A 35 -1.58 -13.66 -7.16
N LEU A 36 -2.15 -13.31 -6.00
CA LEU A 36 -1.85 -12.11 -5.24
C LEU A 36 -1.03 -12.47 -4.00
N GLY A 37 0.08 -11.79 -3.81
CA GLY A 37 0.94 -11.93 -2.64
C GLY A 37 2.26 -12.69 -2.90
N PRO A 38 3.11 -12.82 -1.87
CA PRO A 38 2.86 -12.34 -0.50
C PRO A 38 2.75 -10.81 -0.42
N LEU A 39 2.04 -10.32 0.59
CA LEU A 39 2.06 -8.92 1.02
C LEU A 39 3.18 -8.71 2.04
N THR A 40 4.15 -7.85 1.70
CA THR A 40 5.22 -7.46 2.61
C THR A 40 5.08 -6.00 3.03
N VAL A 41 5.49 -5.70 4.27
CA VAL A 41 5.54 -4.32 4.77
C VAL A 41 6.99 -4.00 5.13
N SER A 42 7.54 -2.97 4.48
CA SER A 42 8.89 -2.47 4.77
C SER A 42 8.79 -1.07 5.35
N GLU A 43 9.43 -0.87 6.50
CA GLU A 43 9.48 0.41 7.19
C GLU A 43 10.84 1.07 6.94
N ILE A 44 10.81 2.34 6.56
CA ILE A 44 12.02 3.14 6.46
C ILE A 44 12.04 4.23 7.53
N GLU A 45 13.23 4.64 7.95
CA GLU A 45 13.42 5.66 8.97
C GLU A 45 14.56 6.58 8.54
N ASP A 46 14.25 7.87 8.39
CA ASP A 46 15.27 8.89 8.20
C ASP A 46 15.88 9.30 9.56
N ARG A 47 16.88 8.54 9.99
CA ARG A 47 17.57 8.79 11.27
C ARG A 47 18.36 10.10 11.30
N LYS A 48 18.60 10.73 10.15
CA LYS A 48 19.40 11.95 10.05
C LYS A 48 18.54 13.22 9.97
N GLY A 49 17.22 13.07 9.84
CA GLY A 49 16.30 14.21 9.72
C GLY A 49 16.56 15.06 8.47
N GLY A 50 16.98 14.43 7.37
CA GLY A 50 17.07 15.07 6.06
C GLY A 50 15.71 15.35 5.41
N GLY A 51 14.62 14.91 6.02
CA GLY A 51 13.25 15.21 5.64
C GLY A 51 12.81 14.48 4.37
N MET A 52 11.76 14.99 3.74
CA MET A 52 11.07 14.34 2.63
C MET A 52 11.98 13.87 1.49
N ALA A 53 13.02 14.64 1.13
CA ALA A 53 13.96 14.24 0.07
C ALA A 53 14.84 13.04 0.47
N ALA A 54 15.25 12.96 1.73
CA ALA A 54 16.01 11.81 2.24
C ALA A 54 15.10 10.56 2.38
N GLU A 55 13.87 10.75 2.85
CA GLU A 55 12.85 9.71 2.89
C GLU A 55 12.57 9.14 1.50
N ALA A 56 12.45 9.99 0.47
CA ALA A 56 12.24 9.56 -0.90
C ALA A 56 13.38 8.67 -1.42
N GLN A 57 14.64 9.04 -1.16
CA GLN A 57 15.78 8.20 -1.56
C GLN A 57 15.77 6.83 -0.86
N LEU A 58 15.33 6.78 0.40
CA LEU A 58 15.22 5.53 1.15
C LEU A 58 14.05 4.67 0.62
N LEU A 59 12.91 5.28 0.31
CA LEU A 59 11.75 4.60 -0.31
C LEU A 59 12.13 4.04 -1.69
N GLU A 60 12.80 4.84 -2.52
CA GLU A 60 13.24 4.42 -3.86
C GLU A 60 14.17 3.20 -3.85
N ARG A 61 15.00 3.06 -2.82
CA ARG A 61 15.86 1.89 -2.65
C ARG A 61 15.08 0.64 -2.23
N ALA A 62 13.94 0.81 -1.56
CA ALA A 62 13.08 -0.29 -1.14
C ALA A 62 12.14 -0.77 -2.26
N ILE A 63 11.83 0.08 -3.24
CA ILE A 63 10.96 -0.26 -4.38
C ILE A 63 11.70 -1.21 -5.34
N PRO A 64 11.16 -2.41 -5.63
CA PRO A 64 11.73 -3.31 -6.64
C PRO A 64 11.74 -2.66 -8.03
N LYS A 65 12.80 -2.90 -8.80
CA LYS A 65 12.90 -2.39 -10.18
C LYS A 65 11.76 -2.93 -11.04
N GLY A 66 11.04 -2.05 -11.72
CA GLY A 66 9.93 -2.41 -12.61
C GLY A 66 8.60 -2.71 -11.89
N ALA A 67 8.55 -2.58 -10.55
CA ALA A 67 7.30 -2.65 -9.81
C ALA A 67 6.32 -1.58 -10.29
N VAL A 68 5.02 -1.88 -10.23
CA VAL A 68 3.99 -0.84 -10.31
C VAL A 68 4.13 0.02 -9.07
N LEU A 69 4.40 1.31 -9.24
CA LEU A 69 4.51 2.26 -8.14
C LEU A 69 3.17 2.93 -7.88
N VAL A 70 2.57 2.66 -6.72
CA VAL A 70 1.33 3.30 -6.27
C VAL A 70 1.62 4.16 -5.05
N THR A 71 1.23 5.43 -5.07
CA THR A 71 1.35 6.31 -3.90
C THR A 71 0.02 6.42 -3.16
N MET A 72 0.07 6.35 -1.84
CA MET A 72 -1.03 6.79 -0.97
C MET A 72 -0.93 8.32 -0.82
N ASP A 73 -1.78 9.08 -1.50
CA ASP A 73 -1.78 10.55 -1.48
C ASP A 73 -3.23 11.05 -1.48
N GLU A 74 -3.54 12.04 -0.65
CA GLU A 74 -4.86 12.68 -0.57
C GLU A 74 -5.31 13.28 -1.92
N ARG A 75 -4.36 13.63 -2.79
CA ARG A 75 -4.57 14.13 -4.17
C ARG A 75 -4.83 13.02 -5.19
N GLY A 76 -4.71 11.75 -4.78
CA GLY A 76 -4.94 10.59 -5.62
C GLY A 76 -6.41 10.35 -5.94
N GLN A 77 -6.68 9.32 -6.75
CA GLN A 77 -8.04 8.92 -7.08
C GLN A 77 -8.73 8.28 -5.87
N ILE A 78 -9.98 8.68 -5.62
CA ILE A 78 -10.85 8.03 -4.63
C ILE A 78 -11.55 6.88 -5.35
N LEU A 79 -11.35 5.66 -4.86
CA LEU A 79 -11.92 4.44 -5.43
C LEU A 79 -12.91 3.81 -4.46
N SER A 80 -13.97 3.20 -4.98
CA SER A 80 -14.75 2.25 -4.19
C SER A 80 -13.94 0.96 -3.97
N SER A 81 -14.35 0.13 -3.00
CA SER A 81 -13.67 -1.16 -2.78
C SER A 81 -13.73 -2.09 -4.00
N PRO A 82 -14.85 -2.21 -4.76
CA PRO A 82 -14.86 -2.92 -6.04
C PRO A 82 -13.89 -2.34 -7.07
N ASP A 83 -13.86 -1.02 -7.27
CA ASP A 83 -12.95 -0.41 -8.25
C ASP A 83 -11.47 -0.63 -7.87
N PHE A 84 -11.16 -0.59 -6.57
CA PHE A 84 -9.83 -0.90 -6.08
C PHE A 84 -9.45 -2.38 -6.30
N ALA A 85 -10.41 -3.30 -6.12
CA ALA A 85 -10.22 -4.72 -6.40
C ALA A 85 -9.97 -4.98 -7.89
N GLU A 86 -10.74 -4.33 -8.77
CA GLU A 86 -10.54 -4.39 -10.22
C GLU A 86 -9.19 -3.82 -10.64
N LYS A 87 -8.76 -2.70 -10.04
CA LYS A 87 -7.44 -2.11 -10.30
C LYS A 87 -6.32 -3.08 -9.95
N LEU A 88 -6.41 -3.73 -8.79
CA LEU A 88 -5.44 -4.73 -8.33
C LEU A 88 -5.41 -5.95 -9.27
N ALA A 89 -6.58 -6.46 -9.67
CA ALA A 89 -6.69 -7.55 -10.64
C ALA A 89 -6.10 -7.17 -12.00
N GLY A 90 -6.36 -5.95 -12.48
CA GLY A 90 -5.86 -5.47 -13.77
C GLY A 90 -4.33 -5.48 -13.85
N TRP A 91 -3.62 -5.06 -12.79
CA TRP A 91 -2.15 -5.16 -12.76
C TRP A 91 -1.65 -6.60 -12.74
N ARG A 92 -2.31 -7.48 -11.98
CA ARG A 92 -2.00 -8.92 -11.96
C ARG A 92 -2.19 -9.54 -13.35
N ASP A 93 -3.32 -9.26 -13.99
CA ASP A 93 -3.73 -9.87 -15.26
C ASP A 93 -2.91 -9.33 -16.44
N ALA A 94 -2.38 -8.11 -16.30
CA ALA A 94 -1.36 -7.55 -17.19
C ALA A 94 0.05 -8.16 -16.98
N GLY A 95 0.18 -9.17 -16.12
CA GLY A 95 1.44 -9.90 -15.90
C GLY A 95 2.48 -9.14 -15.07
N ARG A 96 2.09 -8.09 -14.32
CA ARG A 96 3.04 -7.38 -13.44
C ARG A 96 3.51 -8.30 -12.32
N SER A 97 4.83 -8.39 -12.15
CA SER A 97 5.43 -9.25 -11.13
C SER A 97 5.30 -8.67 -9.73
N ASP A 98 5.46 -7.35 -9.62
CA ASP A 98 5.57 -6.62 -8.35
C ASP A 98 4.70 -5.36 -8.37
N LEU A 99 4.03 -5.11 -7.24
CA LEU A 99 3.25 -3.91 -6.95
C LEU A 99 3.73 -3.34 -5.61
N THR A 100 4.03 -2.04 -5.58
CA THR A 100 4.52 -1.36 -4.38
C THR A 100 3.69 -0.14 -4.08
N PHE A 101 3.06 -0.14 -2.92
CA PHE A 101 2.41 1.03 -2.33
C PHE A 101 3.41 1.82 -1.51
N VAL A 102 3.43 3.14 -1.68
CA VAL A 102 4.27 4.07 -0.91
C VAL A 102 3.42 4.92 0.01
N ILE A 103 3.83 5.00 1.28
CA ILE A 103 3.24 5.88 2.29
C ILE A 103 4.34 6.79 2.83
N GLY A 104 4.16 8.10 2.67
CA GLY A 104 5.09 9.13 3.14
C GLY A 104 5.14 9.29 4.65
N GLY A 105 6.04 10.17 5.10
CA GLY A 105 6.15 10.60 6.49
C GLY A 105 5.10 11.65 6.86
N ALA A 106 5.35 12.40 7.94
CA ALA A 106 4.45 13.46 8.38
C ALA A 106 4.25 14.57 7.33
N ASP A 107 5.28 14.83 6.52
CA ASP A 107 5.23 15.86 5.47
C ASP A 107 4.65 15.33 4.14
N GLY A 108 4.39 14.02 4.03
CA GLY A 108 3.90 13.38 2.81
C GLY A 108 5.01 12.76 1.95
N ILE A 109 4.80 12.75 0.63
CA ILE A 109 5.70 12.10 -0.34
C ILE A 109 6.39 13.18 -1.17
N ASP A 110 7.70 13.03 -1.38
CA ASP A 110 8.48 13.93 -2.22
C ASP A 110 7.85 14.10 -3.61
N PRO A 111 7.67 15.35 -4.09
CA PRO A 111 7.07 15.59 -5.40
C PRO A 111 7.75 14.83 -6.54
N SER A 112 9.06 14.63 -6.48
CA SER A 112 9.80 13.89 -7.52
C SER A 112 9.49 12.39 -7.50
N LEU A 113 9.33 11.78 -6.32
CA LEU A 113 8.89 10.39 -6.19
C LEU A 113 7.43 10.23 -6.60
N ARG A 114 6.57 11.16 -6.18
CA ARG A 114 5.15 11.16 -6.56
C ARG A 114 4.96 11.28 -8.07
N ALA A 115 5.72 12.13 -8.73
CA ALA A 115 5.64 12.31 -10.19
C ALA A 115 5.99 11.05 -10.98
N ARG A 116 6.67 10.07 -10.36
CA ARG A 116 7.02 8.78 -10.96
C ARG A 116 5.97 7.69 -10.74
N ALA A 117 4.94 7.96 -9.94
CA ALA A 117 3.94 6.96 -9.62
C ALA A 117 3.14 6.56 -10.86
N ASP A 118 2.94 5.26 -11.06
CA ASP A 118 2.04 4.73 -12.07
C ASP A 118 0.57 5.02 -11.71
N PHE A 119 0.30 5.16 -10.41
CA PHE A 119 -1.02 5.48 -9.89
C PHE A 119 -0.93 6.15 -8.51
N SER A 120 -1.91 7.00 -8.20
CA SER A 120 -2.08 7.56 -6.85
C SER A 120 -3.49 7.27 -6.37
N VAL A 121 -3.60 6.70 -5.18
CA VAL A 121 -4.89 6.40 -4.54
C VAL A 121 -5.04 7.23 -3.28
N SER A 122 -6.27 7.70 -3.06
CA SER A 122 -6.65 8.52 -1.91
C SER A 122 -7.65 7.75 -1.03
N LEU A 123 -7.46 7.82 0.28
CA LEU A 123 -8.43 7.32 1.27
C LEU A 123 -9.56 8.34 1.55
N GLY A 124 -9.56 9.48 0.85
CA GLY A 124 -10.54 10.55 0.98
C GLY A 124 -9.88 11.92 1.10
N LYS A 125 -10.72 12.95 1.30
CA LYS A 125 -10.26 14.35 1.40
C LYS A 125 -9.59 14.69 2.73
N MET A 126 -9.81 13.88 3.76
CA MET A 126 -9.22 14.10 5.09
C MET A 126 -7.79 13.59 5.13
N VAL A 127 -6.95 14.29 5.89
CA VAL A 127 -5.56 13.89 6.15
C VAL A 127 -5.57 12.82 7.23
N TRP A 128 -4.99 11.67 6.92
CA TRP A 128 -4.86 10.55 7.85
C TRP A 128 -3.42 10.44 8.36
N PRO A 129 -3.21 10.17 9.66
CA PRO A 129 -1.89 9.82 10.17
C PRO A 129 -1.34 8.62 9.39
N HIS A 130 -0.10 8.71 8.92
CA HIS A 130 0.51 7.69 8.06
C HIS A 130 0.46 6.26 8.63
N MET A 131 0.49 6.08 9.96
CA MET A 131 0.32 4.78 10.60
C MET A 131 -1.09 4.21 10.42
N LEU A 132 -2.13 5.04 10.56
CA LEU A 132 -3.51 4.62 10.29
C LEU A 132 -3.76 4.42 8.79
N ALA A 133 -3.17 5.26 7.93
CA ALA A 133 -3.22 5.06 6.48
C ALA A 133 -2.67 3.68 6.08
N ARG A 134 -1.61 3.23 6.76
CA ARG A 134 -1.04 1.89 6.57
C ARG A 134 -2.00 0.78 6.98
N VAL A 135 -2.62 0.89 8.16
CA VAL A 135 -3.65 -0.06 8.63
C VAL A 135 -4.80 -0.15 7.64
N MET A 136 -5.33 1.00 7.21
CA MET A 136 -6.45 1.06 6.26
C MET A 136 -6.09 0.46 4.90
N LEU A 137 -4.88 0.70 4.41
CA LEU A 137 -4.41 0.08 3.16
C LEU A 137 -4.32 -1.44 3.30
N SER A 138 -3.72 -1.96 4.38
CA SER A 138 -3.65 -3.40 4.63
C SER A 138 -5.04 -4.05 4.66
N GLU A 139 -6.01 -3.40 5.31
CA GLU A 139 -7.41 -3.85 5.31
C GLU A 139 -8.03 -3.82 3.91
N GLN A 140 -7.86 -2.73 3.15
CA GLN A 140 -8.42 -2.62 1.80
C GLN A 140 -7.80 -3.61 0.82
N LEU A 141 -6.51 -3.94 0.96
CA LEU A 141 -5.89 -5.01 0.18
C LEU A 141 -6.54 -6.37 0.49
N TYR A 142 -6.74 -6.70 1.76
CA TYR A 142 -7.48 -7.91 2.15
C TYR A 142 -8.92 -7.90 1.61
N ARG A 143 -9.61 -6.77 1.70
CA ARG A 143 -10.96 -6.60 1.16
C ARG A 143 -11.00 -6.82 -0.35
N ALA A 144 -10.05 -6.23 -1.08
CA ALA A 144 -9.91 -6.43 -2.52
C ALA A 144 -9.71 -7.91 -2.87
N ALA A 145 -8.79 -8.60 -2.19
CA ALA A 145 -8.60 -10.04 -2.37
C ALA A 145 -9.88 -10.84 -2.04
N SER A 146 -10.61 -10.45 -1.01
CA SER A 146 -11.88 -11.09 -0.63
C SER A 146 -12.97 -10.89 -1.68
N ILE A 147 -13.09 -9.69 -2.25
CA ILE A 147 -14.02 -9.40 -3.36
C ILE A 147 -13.67 -10.27 -4.56
N LEU A 148 -12.39 -10.31 -4.96
CA LEU A 148 -11.93 -11.12 -6.09
C LEU A 148 -12.12 -12.63 -5.87
N ALA A 149 -12.11 -13.09 -4.61
CA ALA A 149 -12.41 -14.47 -4.25
C ALA A 149 -13.92 -14.78 -4.22
N GLY A 150 -14.81 -13.80 -4.40
CA GLY A 150 -16.26 -13.98 -4.24
C GLY A 150 -16.69 -14.24 -2.79
N SER A 151 -15.89 -13.78 -1.81
CA SER A 151 -16.17 -13.99 -0.39
C SER A 151 -17.27 -13.04 0.13
N PRO A 152 -18.15 -13.48 1.05
CA PRO A 152 -19.20 -12.65 1.65
C PRO A 152 -18.68 -11.59 2.65
N TYR A 153 -17.35 -11.47 2.80
CA TYR A 153 -16.73 -10.43 3.64
C TYR A 153 -17.09 -9.02 3.18
N HIS A 154 -17.19 -8.81 1.87
CA HIS A 154 -17.77 -7.60 1.32
C HIS A 154 -19.29 -7.80 1.20
N ARG A 155 -20.05 -7.05 1.99
CA ARG A 155 -21.51 -6.94 1.87
C ARG A 155 -21.79 -5.57 1.27
N ALA A 156 -22.38 -5.55 0.08
CA ALA A 156 -22.88 -4.35 -0.57
C ALA A 156 -24.21 -3.91 0.08
#